data_AF-A0A934ILL4-F1
#
_entry.id   AF-A0A934ILL4-F1
#
_cell.length_a   1.000
_cell.length_b   1.000
_cell.length_c   1.000
_cell.angle_alpha   90.00
_cell.angle_beta   90.00
_cell.angle_gamma   90.00
#
_symmetry.space_group_name_H-M   'P 1'
#
loop_
_entity.id
_entity.type
_entity.pdbx_description
1 polymer ?
#
loop_
_entity_poly.entity_id
_entity_poly.type
_entity_poly.pdbx_seq_one_letter_code
_entity_poly.pdbx_strand_id
1 'polypeptide(L)'
;METWTYSAANGEQNNLEYYLSLLAPFKVLDRLAALRKPCAIVADDAVLDAVRRLQTREGARLISSRLLTNSGFPTPLAGPYFVATIGDEIAMKRQLRQILKIKGIFPEIYGVVNDICPMMVSEQDVIGRGSLDEGVEDLSKGKNFVILCTPRSGSQFLARELETRGIGAPREHIRPAVIDLLRVRGDARVGGMDFTYFLPTLARVARKNDVFGTKIISHFLRDLKRLLTPAEWALLEQFAGGAFKIYLLRRNKLMQALSRDRAKSTQHYHLFSEGRREEYADKSQAWTYDFARISEEIVRLGNEEQQLFDIMSAWPKGAGYLVVDYEQMDADAIASTVAQGLQVTLAADIERKDTHILRDDKTREFAERFVADYRAAYRADDSSTHLPHSFFLDADGTLSFVTAPDALSVDL
;
A
#
# COMPACT_ATOMS: atom_id res chain seq x y z
N MET A 1 14.30 42.40 4.91
CA MET A 1 13.93 41.68 3.68
C MET A 1 15.22 41.04 3.19
N GLU A 2 15.58 39.89 3.76
CA GLU A 2 16.86 39.22 3.48
C GLU A 2 16.62 38.12 2.45
N THR A 3 17.22 38.29 1.28
CA THR A 3 17.32 37.28 0.22
C THR A 3 18.39 36.26 0.60
N TRP A 4 17.97 35.02 0.82
CA TRP A 4 18.85 33.88 0.97
C TRP A 4 19.35 33.43 -0.41
N THR A 5 20.62 33.62 -0.69
CA THR A 5 21.33 32.95 -1.79
C THR A 5 22.21 31.86 -1.20
N TYR A 6 21.82 30.61 -1.41
CA TYR A 6 22.60 29.44 -1.02
C TYR A 6 23.35 28.91 -2.26
N SER A 7 24.67 28.76 -2.16
CA SER A 7 25.52 28.25 -3.24
C SER A 7 25.71 26.74 -3.04
N ALA A 8 25.21 25.95 -3.99
CA ALA A 8 25.35 24.50 -4.02
C ALA A 8 26.70 24.07 -4.61
N ALA A 9 27.50 23.34 -3.83
CA ALA A 9 28.69 22.64 -4.31
C ALA A 9 28.61 21.15 -3.95
N ASN A 10 28.50 20.31 -4.98
CA ASN A 10 28.86 18.89 -5.04
C ASN A 10 28.05 17.82 -4.26
N GLY A 11 26.93 18.15 -3.61
CA GLY A 11 26.07 17.17 -2.93
C GLY A 11 24.71 16.87 -3.58
N GLU A 12 24.30 17.61 -4.61
CA GLU A 12 22.90 17.66 -5.07
C GLU A 12 22.51 16.59 -6.10
N GLN A 13 23.44 16.10 -6.92
CA GLN A 13 23.14 15.13 -7.99
C GLN A 13 22.52 13.82 -7.49
N ASN A 14 22.96 13.30 -6.33
CA ASN A 14 22.47 12.03 -5.79
C ASN A 14 21.04 12.09 -5.22
N ASN A 15 20.50 13.27 -4.91
CA ASN A 15 19.24 13.37 -4.16
C ASN A 15 18.02 13.45 -5.09
N LEU A 16 18.22 13.91 -6.32
CA LEU A 16 17.15 14.18 -7.27
C LEU A 16 16.84 12.97 -8.17
N GLU A 17 17.88 12.23 -8.58
CA GLU A 17 17.72 10.90 -9.16
C GLU A 17 17.01 9.97 -8.17
N TYR A 18 17.34 10.12 -6.89
CA TYR A 18 16.64 9.41 -5.82
C TYR A 18 15.16 9.82 -5.74
N TYR A 19 14.81 11.12 -5.71
CA TYR A 19 13.40 11.56 -5.73
C TYR A 19 12.62 10.99 -6.91
N LEU A 20 13.16 11.07 -8.12
CA LEU A 20 12.47 10.55 -9.31
C LEU A 20 12.41 9.02 -9.31
N SER A 21 13.39 8.34 -8.71
CA SER A 21 13.31 6.90 -8.45
C SER A 21 12.16 6.54 -7.49
N LEU A 22 11.85 7.41 -6.52
CA LEU A 22 10.70 7.24 -5.62
C LEU A 22 9.36 7.46 -6.35
N LEU A 23 9.34 8.34 -7.35
CA LEU A 23 8.14 8.59 -8.16
C LEU A 23 7.94 7.57 -9.30
N ALA A 24 9.01 6.92 -9.76
CA ALA A 24 8.98 5.97 -10.87
C ALA A 24 7.93 4.85 -10.73
N PRO A 25 7.71 4.23 -9.55
CA PRO A 25 6.68 3.22 -9.35
C PRO A 25 5.26 3.71 -9.66
N PHE A 26 4.99 5.00 -9.54
CA PHE A 26 3.66 5.59 -9.78
C PHE A 26 3.41 5.94 -11.25
N LYS A 27 4.43 5.83 -12.13
CA LYS A 27 4.31 6.11 -13.58
C LYS A 27 3.63 7.44 -13.92
N VAL A 28 3.85 8.47 -13.09
CA VAL A 28 3.21 9.79 -13.21
C VAL A 28 3.43 10.37 -14.60
N LEU A 29 4.67 10.31 -15.10
CA LEU A 29 5.04 10.87 -16.40
C LEU A 29 4.36 10.16 -17.58
N ASP A 30 4.26 8.83 -17.55
CA ASP A 30 3.61 8.05 -18.60
C ASP A 30 2.12 8.42 -18.70
N ARG A 31 1.46 8.64 -17.57
CA ARG A 31 0.05 9.06 -17.51
C ARG A 31 -0.13 10.50 -18.00
N LEU A 32 0.74 11.42 -17.60
CA LEU A 32 0.74 12.79 -18.12
C LEU A 32 0.92 12.80 -19.64
N ALA A 33 1.79 11.94 -20.18
CA ALA A 33 1.98 11.79 -21.62
C ALA A 33 0.73 11.22 -22.32
N ALA A 34 0.00 10.32 -21.67
CA ALA A 34 -1.25 9.74 -22.19
C ALA A 34 -2.44 10.73 -22.17
N LEU A 35 -2.37 11.83 -21.40
CA LEU A 35 -3.39 12.87 -21.43
C LEU A 35 -3.46 13.52 -22.80
N ARG A 36 -4.61 13.35 -23.46
CA ARG A 36 -4.91 13.97 -24.76
C ARG A 36 -5.22 15.47 -24.67
N LYS A 37 -5.57 15.95 -23.47
CA LYS A 37 -5.85 17.38 -23.23
C LYS A 37 -4.54 18.15 -23.00
N PRO A 38 -4.45 19.43 -23.41
CA PRO A 38 -3.35 20.29 -23.01
C PRO A 38 -3.25 20.32 -21.49
N CYS A 39 -2.05 20.22 -20.93
CA CYS A 39 -1.83 20.38 -19.50
C CYS A 39 -0.55 21.17 -19.25
N ALA A 40 -0.47 21.78 -18.08
CA ALA A 40 0.71 22.52 -17.62
C ALA A 40 1.32 21.82 -16.42
N ILE A 41 2.65 21.81 -16.33
CA ILE A 41 3.38 21.42 -15.12
C ILE A 41 4.04 22.67 -14.56
N VAL A 42 3.65 23.02 -13.34
CA VAL A 42 4.27 24.08 -12.54
C VAL A 42 5.18 23.41 -11.54
N ALA A 43 6.46 23.70 -11.63
CA ALA A 43 7.47 23.07 -10.81
C ALA A 43 8.49 24.11 -10.34
N ASP A 44 9.13 23.86 -9.20
CA ASP A 44 10.30 24.65 -8.82
C ASP A 44 11.50 24.35 -9.72
N ASP A 45 12.50 25.23 -9.71
CA ASP A 45 13.63 25.18 -10.64
C ASP A 45 14.42 23.87 -10.50
N ALA A 46 14.50 23.32 -9.29
CA ALA A 46 15.17 22.05 -9.03
C ALA A 46 14.45 20.88 -9.71
N VAL A 47 13.12 20.79 -9.60
CA VAL A 47 12.31 19.78 -10.29
C VAL A 47 12.37 19.96 -11.81
N LEU A 48 12.33 21.21 -12.30
CA LEU A 48 12.42 21.51 -13.74
C LEU A 48 13.75 21.06 -14.35
N ASP A 49 14.85 21.36 -13.68
CA ASP A 49 16.19 20.94 -14.14
C ASP A 49 16.37 19.43 -14.08
N ALA A 50 15.74 18.74 -13.11
CA ALA A 50 15.70 17.28 -13.05
C ALA A 50 15.05 16.67 -14.29
N VAL A 51 13.83 17.15 -14.59
CA VAL A 51 13.01 16.64 -15.69
C VAL A 51 13.72 16.86 -17.01
N ARG A 52 14.41 17.99 -17.20
CA ARG A 52 15.20 18.25 -18.42
C ARG A 52 16.37 17.28 -18.61
N ARG A 53 16.99 16.78 -17.54
CA ARG A 53 18.17 15.90 -17.60
C ARG A 53 17.82 14.42 -17.75
N LEU A 54 16.70 13.97 -17.19
CA LEU A 54 16.38 12.55 -17.02
C LEU A 54 15.50 11.94 -18.11
N GLN A 55 15.20 12.71 -19.16
CA GLN A 55 14.32 12.22 -20.22
C GLN A 55 15.09 11.72 -21.44
N THR A 56 14.54 10.68 -22.08
CA THR A 56 14.86 10.38 -23.48
C THR A 56 14.59 11.64 -24.32
N ARG A 57 15.28 11.83 -25.45
CA ARG A 57 15.06 13.01 -26.33
C ARG A 57 13.58 13.29 -26.63
N GLU A 58 12.75 12.24 -26.70
CA GLU A 58 11.33 12.32 -26.99
C GLU A 58 10.48 12.69 -25.76
N GLY A 59 10.74 12.09 -24.60
CA GLY A 59 10.13 12.51 -23.33
C GLY A 59 10.48 13.96 -22.98
N ALA A 60 11.76 14.34 -23.19
CA ALA A 60 12.31 15.67 -22.99
C ALA A 60 11.51 16.71 -23.76
N ARG A 61 11.20 16.39 -25.02
CA ARG A 61 10.43 17.27 -25.90
C ARG A 61 8.98 17.39 -25.47
N LEU A 62 8.34 16.29 -25.05
CA LEU A 62 6.94 16.26 -24.66
C LEU A 62 6.69 17.02 -23.36
N ILE A 63 7.53 16.83 -22.35
CA ILE A 63 7.39 17.54 -21.07
C ILE A 63 7.90 18.97 -21.16
N SER A 64 9.02 19.24 -21.84
CA SER A 64 9.52 20.61 -21.98
C SER A 64 8.54 21.54 -22.71
N SER A 65 7.68 21.00 -23.59
CA SER A 65 6.58 21.76 -24.22
C SER A 65 5.42 22.10 -23.26
N ARG A 66 5.38 21.47 -22.08
CA ARG A 66 4.33 21.57 -21.06
C ARG A 66 4.83 22.16 -19.73
N LEU A 67 6.14 22.34 -19.57
CA LEU A 67 6.77 22.92 -18.38
C LEU A 67 6.61 24.45 -18.37
N LEU A 68 6.14 24.99 -17.25
CA LEU A 68 6.11 26.41 -16.98
C LEU A 68 7.14 26.72 -15.89
N THR A 69 8.04 27.67 -16.16
CA THR A 69 9.02 28.12 -15.17
C THR A 69 8.38 29.09 -14.18
N ASN A 70 8.85 29.10 -12.93
CA ASN A 70 8.40 30.02 -11.88
C ASN A 70 8.57 31.51 -12.26
N SER A 71 9.38 31.82 -13.27
CA SER A 71 9.71 33.17 -13.73
C SER A 71 8.76 33.76 -14.78
N GLY A 72 7.76 33.01 -15.27
CA GLY A 72 6.82 33.50 -16.28
C GLY A 72 5.48 32.76 -16.22
N PHE A 73 4.46 33.41 -15.64
CA PHE A 73 3.12 32.84 -15.58
C PHE A 73 2.56 32.58 -16.99
N PRO A 74 1.89 31.45 -17.20
CA PRO A 74 1.48 31.01 -18.53
C PRO A 74 0.37 31.86 -19.13
N THR A 75 0.33 31.83 -20.47
CA THR A 75 -0.90 32.03 -21.22
C THR A 75 -1.98 31.08 -20.68
N PRO A 76 -3.22 31.52 -20.46
CA PRO A 76 -4.30 30.67 -19.95
C PRO A 76 -4.38 29.36 -20.74
N LEU A 77 -4.24 28.21 -20.06
CA LEU A 77 -4.49 26.90 -20.66
C LEU A 77 -5.87 26.42 -20.20
N ALA A 78 -6.64 25.84 -21.13
CA ALA A 78 -7.96 25.30 -20.85
C ALA A 78 -7.94 23.93 -20.14
N GLY A 79 -6.76 23.42 -19.76
CA GLY A 79 -6.61 22.09 -19.17
C GLY A 79 -5.93 22.09 -17.80
N PRO A 80 -5.69 20.90 -17.23
CA PRO A 80 -5.25 20.76 -15.85
C PRO A 80 -3.81 21.26 -15.65
N TYR A 81 -3.55 21.72 -14.44
CA TYR A 81 -2.24 22.12 -13.94
C TYR A 81 -1.74 21.07 -12.94
N PHE A 82 -0.48 20.67 -13.07
CA PHE A 82 0.19 19.75 -12.17
C PHE A 82 1.28 20.50 -11.42
N VAL A 83 1.25 20.45 -10.10
CA VAL A 83 2.23 21.05 -9.21
C VAL A 83 3.20 19.95 -8.77
N ALA A 84 4.47 20.11 -9.11
CA ALA A 84 5.52 19.20 -8.68
C ALA A 84 6.60 20.02 -7.96
N THR A 85 6.68 19.90 -6.64
CA THR A 85 7.63 20.68 -5.85
C THR A 85 8.28 19.86 -4.75
N ILE A 86 9.53 20.22 -4.45
CA ILE A 86 10.27 19.71 -3.29
C ILE A 86 9.91 20.42 -1.98
N GLY A 87 9.13 21.50 -2.06
CA GLY A 87 8.63 22.26 -0.92
C GLY A 87 7.22 21.83 -0.48
N ASP A 88 6.43 22.80 -0.06
CA ASP A 88 5.03 22.59 0.32
C ASP A 88 4.13 22.66 -0.94
N GLU A 89 3.80 21.48 -1.46
CA GLU A 89 2.92 21.32 -2.63
C GLU A 89 1.53 21.92 -2.39
N ILE A 90 1.01 21.86 -1.16
CA ILE A 90 -0.30 22.42 -0.81
C ILE A 90 -0.25 23.95 -0.85
N ALA A 91 0.81 24.56 -0.32
CA ALA A 91 1.02 26.00 -0.39
C ALA A 91 1.16 26.48 -1.85
N MET A 92 1.94 25.77 -2.66
CA MET A 92 2.12 26.11 -4.08
C MET A 92 0.81 25.97 -4.88
N LYS A 93 0.02 24.91 -4.64
CA LYS A 93 -1.35 24.78 -5.19
C LYS A 93 -2.22 25.98 -4.82
N ARG A 94 -2.19 26.43 -3.55
CA ARG A 94 -2.97 27.58 -3.07
C ARG A 94 -2.54 28.90 -3.73
N GLN A 95 -1.24 29.13 -3.85
CA GLN A 95 -0.70 30.32 -4.53
C GLN A 95 -1.10 30.34 -6.01
N LEU A 96 -0.93 29.21 -6.71
CA LEU A 96 -1.31 29.09 -8.13
C LEU A 96 -2.81 29.38 -8.33
N ARG A 97 -3.67 28.87 -7.46
CA ARG A 97 -5.12 29.17 -7.48
C ARG A 97 -5.42 30.65 -7.34
N GLN A 98 -4.81 31.31 -6.37
CA GLN A 98 -5.05 32.73 -6.13
C GLN A 98 -4.69 33.56 -7.37
N ILE A 99 -3.58 33.23 -8.01
CA ILE A 99 -3.09 33.90 -9.22
C ILE A 99 -4.04 33.66 -10.40
N LEU A 100 -4.46 32.41 -10.63
CA LEU A 100 -5.36 32.08 -11.73
C LEU A 100 -6.77 32.65 -11.51
N LYS A 101 -7.24 32.70 -10.26
CA LYS A 101 -8.49 33.36 -9.87
C LYS A 101 -8.49 34.85 -10.19
N ILE A 102 -7.39 35.57 -9.91
CA ILE A 102 -7.25 37.00 -10.27
C ILE A 102 -7.36 37.19 -11.79
N LYS A 103 -6.92 36.20 -12.58
CA LYS A 103 -7.01 36.18 -14.03
C LYS A 103 -8.36 35.68 -14.58
N GLY A 104 -9.32 35.34 -13.72
CA GLY A 104 -10.62 34.80 -14.12
C GLY A 104 -10.56 33.36 -14.66
N ILE A 105 -9.50 32.61 -14.33
CA ILE A 105 -9.28 31.23 -14.77
C ILE A 105 -9.48 30.30 -13.58
N PHE A 106 -10.26 29.24 -13.76
CA PHE A 106 -10.58 28.29 -12.70
C PHE A 106 -10.24 26.86 -13.14
N PRO A 107 -8.94 26.53 -13.30
CA PRO A 107 -8.58 25.21 -13.79
C PRO A 107 -8.50 24.19 -12.65
N GLU A 108 -8.51 22.93 -13.03
CA GLU A 108 -8.12 21.83 -12.14
C GLU A 108 -6.62 21.93 -11.83
N ILE A 109 -6.25 21.82 -10.55
CA ILE A 109 -4.85 21.87 -10.11
C ILE A 109 -4.60 20.68 -9.20
N TYR A 110 -3.64 19.84 -9.59
CA TYR A 110 -3.26 18.61 -8.90
C TYR A 110 -1.81 18.69 -8.43
N GLY A 111 -1.51 18.21 -7.23
CA GLY A 111 -0.18 17.96 -6.71
C GLY A 111 0.31 16.56 -7.07
N VAL A 112 1.55 16.43 -7.54
CA VAL A 112 2.12 15.13 -7.93
C VAL A 112 2.16 14.17 -6.74
N VAL A 113 2.59 14.63 -5.56
CA VAL A 113 2.75 13.76 -4.40
C VAL A 113 1.41 13.56 -3.68
N ASN A 114 0.68 14.63 -3.41
CA ASN A 114 -0.48 14.57 -2.51
C ASN A 114 -1.80 14.31 -3.23
N ASP A 115 -1.89 14.47 -4.56
CA ASP A 115 -3.08 14.12 -5.34
C ASP A 115 -2.83 12.92 -6.26
N ILE A 116 -1.77 12.96 -7.06
CA ILE A 116 -1.55 11.93 -8.09
C ILE A 116 -1.08 10.61 -7.48
N CYS A 117 -0.15 10.61 -6.51
CA CYS A 117 0.25 9.34 -5.88
C CYS A 117 -0.94 8.57 -5.26
N PRO A 118 -1.87 9.18 -4.49
CA PRO A 118 -3.11 8.52 -4.07
C PRO A 118 -3.93 7.89 -5.21
N MET A 119 -4.09 8.62 -6.33
CA MET A 119 -4.78 8.08 -7.51
C MET A 119 -4.05 6.87 -8.09
N MET A 120 -2.71 6.93 -8.14
CA MET A 120 -1.91 5.86 -8.72
C MET A 120 -1.92 4.60 -7.85
N VAL A 121 -1.82 4.73 -6.52
CA VAL A 121 -1.90 3.56 -5.63
C VAL A 121 -3.30 2.94 -5.58
N SER A 122 -4.34 3.71 -5.88
CA SER A 122 -5.72 3.23 -5.96
C SER A 122 -6.09 2.63 -7.33
N GLU A 123 -5.17 2.68 -8.30
CA GLU A 123 -5.38 2.23 -9.69
C GLU A 123 -6.56 2.93 -10.39
N GLN A 124 -6.94 4.13 -9.94
CA GLN A 124 -8.04 4.90 -10.51
C GLN A 124 -7.53 5.99 -11.45
N ASP A 125 -8.19 6.15 -12.60
CA ASP A 125 -7.97 7.27 -13.52
C ASP A 125 -8.98 8.38 -13.20
N VAL A 126 -8.54 9.32 -12.35
CA VAL A 126 -9.40 10.37 -11.78
C VAL A 126 -9.08 11.75 -12.33
N ILE A 127 -8.08 11.85 -13.22
CA ILE A 127 -7.68 13.13 -13.82
C ILE A 127 -8.85 13.62 -14.69
N GLY A 128 -9.40 14.79 -14.33
CA GLY A 128 -10.56 15.36 -15.01
C GLY A 128 -11.92 15.07 -14.38
N ARG A 129 -11.98 14.53 -13.16
CA ARG A 129 -13.24 14.39 -12.39
C ARG A 129 -13.57 15.61 -11.51
N GLY A 130 -12.88 16.74 -11.68
CA GLY A 130 -13.03 17.93 -10.83
C GLY A 130 -11.91 18.08 -9.81
N SER A 131 -12.01 19.16 -9.02
CA SER A 131 -11.03 19.51 -8.00
C SER A 131 -11.03 18.52 -6.84
N LEU A 132 -9.84 18.12 -6.40
CA LEU A 132 -9.67 17.33 -5.18
C LEU A 132 -9.67 18.19 -3.90
N ASP A 133 -9.81 19.51 -3.98
CA ASP A 133 -9.77 20.37 -2.79
C ASP A 133 -11.08 20.46 -2.00
N GLU A 134 -12.13 19.75 -2.43
CA GLU A 134 -13.41 19.70 -1.73
C GLU A 134 -13.29 18.91 -0.42
N GLY A 135 -12.78 19.58 0.62
CA GLY A 135 -12.72 19.09 1.99
C GLY A 135 -11.74 17.94 2.21
N VAL A 136 -11.16 17.90 3.40
CA VAL A 136 -10.55 16.66 3.89
C VAL A 136 -11.70 15.71 4.20
N GLU A 137 -11.76 14.56 3.54
CA GLU A 137 -12.80 13.57 3.81
C GLU A 137 -12.78 13.21 5.29
N ASP A 138 -13.93 13.31 5.95
CA ASP A 138 -14.08 12.86 7.33
C ASP A 138 -14.07 11.32 7.32
N LEU A 139 -12.87 10.77 7.51
CA LEU A 139 -12.61 9.33 7.52
C LEU A 139 -13.43 8.57 8.57
N SER A 140 -14.02 9.26 9.55
CA SER A 140 -14.91 8.65 10.56
C SER A 140 -16.35 8.48 10.11
N LYS A 141 -16.77 9.08 8.99
CA LYS A 141 -18.18 9.11 8.53
C LYS A 141 -18.43 8.32 7.25
N GLY A 142 -17.38 7.86 6.57
CA GLY A 142 -17.50 7.07 5.35
C GLY A 142 -17.70 5.57 5.63
N LYS A 143 -18.28 4.85 4.67
CA LYS A 143 -18.29 3.38 4.68
C LYS A 143 -16.89 2.88 4.37
N ASN A 144 -16.14 2.55 5.42
CA ASN A 144 -14.72 2.26 5.35
C ASN A 144 -14.45 0.91 5.99
N PHE A 145 -13.57 0.09 5.40
CA PHE A 145 -13.08 -1.13 6.06
C PHE A 145 -11.57 -1.32 5.85
N VAL A 146 -10.96 -2.01 6.81
CA VAL A 146 -9.52 -2.30 6.79
C VAL A 146 -9.26 -3.78 7.10
N ILE A 147 -8.44 -4.41 6.25
CA ILE A 147 -7.90 -5.76 6.47
C ILE A 147 -6.49 -5.63 7.07
N LEU A 148 -6.35 -6.00 8.33
CA LEU A 148 -5.09 -6.06 9.06
C LEU A 148 -4.55 -7.48 9.00
N CYS A 149 -3.32 -7.65 8.54
CA CYS A 149 -2.77 -8.98 8.34
C CYS A 149 -1.24 -9.02 8.26
N THR A 150 -0.68 -10.23 8.33
CA THR A 150 0.73 -10.50 8.00
C THR A 150 0.89 -10.80 6.50
N PRO A 151 2.11 -10.68 5.93
CA PRO A 151 2.36 -11.04 4.53
C PRO A 151 1.96 -12.50 4.22
N ARG A 152 1.36 -12.76 3.06
CA ARG A 152 1.00 -14.14 2.61
C ARG A 152 -0.05 -14.86 3.49
N SER A 153 -0.84 -14.10 4.25
CA SER A 153 -1.98 -14.57 5.06
C SER A 153 -3.24 -14.90 4.24
N GLY A 154 -3.26 -14.63 2.93
CA GLY A 154 -4.47 -14.76 2.10
C GLY A 154 -5.25 -13.47 1.92
N SER A 155 -4.75 -12.33 2.42
CA SER A 155 -5.44 -11.03 2.30
C SER A 155 -5.76 -10.60 0.88
N GLN A 156 -4.94 -11.00 -0.11
CA GLN A 156 -5.23 -10.73 -1.52
C GLN A 156 -6.43 -11.55 -2.03
N PHE A 157 -6.58 -12.79 -1.57
CA PHE A 157 -7.73 -13.62 -1.91
C PHE A 157 -9.00 -13.00 -1.33
N LEU A 158 -9.01 -12.74 -0.01
CA LEU A 158 -10.15 -12.09 0.64
C LEU A 158 -10.51 -10.74 0.02
N ALA A 159 -9.51 -9.90 -0.28
CA ALA A 159 -9.72 -8.61 -0.93
C ALA A 159 -10.44 -8.74 -2.28
N ARG A 160 -10.07 -9.73 -3.08
CA ARG A 160 -10.71 -10.01 -4.37
C ARG A 160 -12.14 -10.50 -4.20
N GLU A 161 -12.37 -11.41 -3.24
CA GLU A 161 -13.70 -11.93 -2.94
C GLU A 161 -14.66 -10.83 -2.45
N LEU A 162 -14.19 -9.89 -1.65
CA LEU A 162 -14.99 -8.73 -1.22
C LEU A 162 -15.32 -7.81 -2.41
N GLU A 163 -14.34 -7.55 -3.28
CA GLU A 163 -14.54 -6.73 -4.47
C GLU A 163 -15.54 -7.35 -5.46
N THR A 164 -15.46 -8.65 -5.72
CA THR A 164 -16.40 -9.35 -6.62
C THR A 164 -17.83 -9.36 -6.08
N ARG A 165 -18.01 -9.19 -4.77
CA ARG A 165 -19.33 -9.02 -4.12
C ARG A 165 -19.75 -7.56 -3.98
N GLY A 166 -19.02 -6.64 -4.62
CA GLY A 166 -19.34 -5.22 -4.64
C GLY A 166 -18.94 -4.45 -3.39
N ILE A 167 -18.19 -5.05 -2.46
CA ILE A 167 -17.75 -4.40 -1.21
C ILE A 167 -16.42 -3.69 -1.47
N GLY A 168 -16.50 -2.52 -2.11
CA GLY A 168 -15.31 -1.72 -2.41
C GLY A 168 -14.34 -2.38 -3.38
N ALA A 169 -13.09 -1.93 -3.34
CA ALA A 169 -11.96 -2.56 -4.01
C ALA A 169 -10.73 -2.53 -3.09
N PRO A 170 -10.69 -3.37 -2.04
CA PRO A 170 -9.57 -3.37 -1.10
C PRO A 170 -8.26 -3.68 -1.82
N ARG A 171 -7.27 -2.80 -1.62
CA ARG A 171 -5.91 -2.92 -2.15
C ARG A 171 -4.88 -2.62 -1.07
N GLU A 172 -3.63 -3.00 -1.34
CA GLU A 172 -2.48 -2.54 -0.57
C GLU A 172 -2.19 -1.11 -0.99
N HIS A 173 -2.79 -0.12 -0.33
CA HIS A 173 -2.52 1.27 -0.71
C HIS A 173 -1.24 1.77 -0.08
N ILE A 174 -0.93 1.31 1.13
CA ILE A 174 0.35 1.56 1.79
C ILE A 174 1.35 0.51 1.30
N ARG A 175 2.32 0.94 0.49
CA ARG A 175 3.35 0.11 -0.18
C ARG A 175 4.74 0.70 0.07
N PRO A 176 5.83 0.02 -0.32
CA PRO A 176 7.19 0.54 -0.13
C PRO A 176 7.34 1.97 -0.64
N ALA A 177 6.80 2.30 -1.82
CA ALA A 177 6.87 3.65 -2.37
C ALA A 177 6.22 4.73 -1.48
N VAL A 178 5.12 4.44 -0.79
CA VAL A 178 4.49 5.38 0.16
C VAL A 178 5.37 5.52 1.41
N ILE A 179 5.90 4.40 1.92
CA ILE A 179 6.82 4.40 3.06
C ILE A 179 8.09 5.18 2.73
N ASP A 180 8.63 5.04 1.52
CA ASP A 180 9.84 5.74 1.11
C ASP A 180 9.60 7.25 0.93
N LEU A 181 8.44 7.65 0.39
CA LEU A 181 8.02 9.06 0.38
C LEU A 181 7.86 9.63 1.80
N LEU A 182 7.40 8.82 2.77
CA LEU A 182 7.35 9.24 4.17
C LEU A 182 8.73 9.31 4.82
N ARG A 183 9.69 8.46 4.44
CA ARG A 183 11.06 8.48 5.00
C ARG A 183 11.83 9.74 4.65
N VAL A 184 11.56 10.29 3.47
CA VAL A 184 12.23 11.47 2.93
C VAL A 184 11.45 12.77 3.21
N ARG A 185 10.30 12.69 3.89
CA ARG A 185 9.51 13.88 4.19
C ARG A 185 10.27 14.83 5.12
N GLY A 186 10.19 16.13 4.83
CA GLY A 186 10.99 17.15 5.54
C GLY A 186 12.40 17.32 4.98
N ASP A 187 12.84 16.46 4.06
CA ASP A 187 13.97 16.76 3.21
C ASP A 187 13.53 17.81 2.19
N ALA A 188 14.11 19.02 2.29
CA ALA A 188 13.84 20.13 1.39
C ALA A 188 14.11 19.80 -0.09
N ARG A 189 14.75 18.65 -0.39
CA ARG A 189 15.10 18.18 -1.73
C ARG A 189 14.07 17.24 -2.37
N VAL A 190 13.10 16.73 -1.61
CA VAL A 190 12.28 15.57 -2.04
C VAL A 190 10.77 15.82 -1.90
N GLY A 191 10.35 16.96 -1.35
CA GLY A 191 8.93 17.25 -1.16
C GLY A 191 8.36 16.47 0.02
N GLY A 192 7.54 17.14 0.83
CA GLY A 192 6.84 16.49 1.92
C GLY A 192 5.57 15.80 1.43
N MET A 193 5.50 14.46 1.53
CA MET A 193 4.20 13.81 1.62
C MET A 193 3.54 14.24 2.93
N ASP A 194 2.39 14.89 2.83
CA ASP A 194 1.54 15.19 3.98
C ASP A 194 0.56 14.02 4.17
N PHE A 195 0.79 13.20 5.20
CA PHE A 195 -0.08 12.04 5.41
C PHE A 195 -1.50 12.45 5.82
N THR A 196 -1.67 13.63 6.42
CA THR A 196 -2.99 14.16 6.79
C THR A 196 -3.83 14.54 5.58
N TYR A 197 -3.18 14.84 4.45
CA TYR A 197 -3.85 15.05 3.17
C TYR A 197 -3.94 13.76 2.35
N PHE A 198 -2.86 12.95 2.36
CA PHE A 198 -2.74 11.73 1.56
C PHE A 198 -3.82 10.70 1.91
N LEU A 199 -4.02 10.37 3.19
CA LEU A 199 -4.94 9.30 3.58
C LEU A 199 -6.41 9.63 3.26
N PRO A 200 -6.93 10.83 3.57
CA PRO A 200 -8.28 11.25 3.15
C PRO A 200 -8.43 11.32 1.63
N THR A 201 -7.43 11.82 0.91
CA THR A 201 -7.47 11.85 -0.56
C THR A 201 -7.51 10.44 -1.13
N LEU A 202 -6.69 9.53 -0.59
CA LEU A 202 -6.67 8.13 -0.94
C LEU A 202 -8.04 7.46 -0.72
N ALA A 203 -8.64 7.64 0.47
CA ALA A 203 -9.94 7.06 0.79
C ALA A 203 -11.02 7.46 -0.22
N ARG A 204 -11.04 8.75 -0.59
CA ARG A 204 -11.99 9.29 -1.56
C ARG A 204 -11.78 8.70 -2.94
N VAL A 205 -10.54 8.72 -3.45
CA VAL A 205 -10.26 8.29 -4.83
C VAL A 205 -10.36 6.77 -4.98
N ALA A 206 -10.01 6.00 -3.95
CA ALA A 206 -10.06 4.54 -3.98
C ALA A 206 -11.46 3.95 -3.72
N ARG A 207 -12.46 4.79 -3.42
CA ARG A 207 -13.83 4.35 -3.15
C ARG A 207 -14.44 3.69 -4.38
N LYS A 208 -15.04 2.51 -4.18
CA LYS A 208 -15.79 1.78 -5.20
C LYS A 208 -17.12 1.32 -4.60
N ASN A 209 -18.21 1.49 -5.34
CA ASN A 209 -19.57 1.21 -4.84
C ASN A 209 -19.85 1.89 -3.50
N ASP A 210 -19.44 3.15 -3.35
CA ASP A 210 -19.58 3.93 -2.12
C ASP A 210 -18.80 3.38 -0.89
N VAL A 211 -17.92 2.39 -1.07
CA VAL A 211 -17.11 1.79 0.00
C VAL A 211 -15.61 1.98 -0.26
N PHE A 212 -14.89 2.49 0.73
CA PHE A 212 -13.43 2.48 0.73
C PHE A 212 -12.92 1.27 1.52
N GLY A 213 -12.17 0.41 0.84
CA GLY A 213 -11.52 -0.75 1.46
C GLY A 213 -10.01 -0.63 1.32
N THR A 214 -9.26 -1.01 2.35
CA THR A 214 -7.81 -1.10 2.26
C THR A 214 -7.29 -2.33 3.00
N LYS A 215 -6.08 -2.78 2.67
CA LYS A 215 -5.34 -3.74 3.48
C LYS A 215 -4.04 -3.11 3.97
N ILE A 216 -3.73 -3.35 5.24
CA ILE A 216 -2.50 -2.90 5.88
C ILE A 216 -1.74 -4.12 6.36
N ILE A 217 -0.54 -4.31 5.80
CA ILE A 217 0.34 -5.41 6.16
C ILE A 217 1.17 -5.02 7.39
N SER A 218 1.36 -5.94 8.33
CA SER A 218 2.02 -5.74 9.62
C SER A 218 3.31 -4.90 9.57
N HIS A 219 4.23 -5.21 8.66
CA HIS A 219 5.50 -4.48 8.56
C HIS A 219 5.31 -3.04 8.04
N PHE A 220 4.33 -2.77 7.18
CA PHE A 220 4.00 -1.40 6.78
C PHE A 220 3.35 -0.63 7.92
N LEU A 221 2.47 -1.26 8.71
CA LEU A 221 1.87 -0.60 9.88
C LEU A 221 2.94 -0.22 10.92
N ARG A 222 3.90 -1.11 11.17
CA ARG A 222 5.05 -0.84 12.03
C ARG A 222 5.89 0.32 11.50
N ASP A 223 6.15 0.35 10.20
CA ASP A 223 6.94 1.42 9.59
C ASP A 223 6.17 2.75 9.65
N LEU A 224 4.86 2.76 9.40
CA LEU A 224 4.00 3.93 9.62
C LEU A 224 4.06 4.42 11.06
N LYS A 225 3.98 3.52 12.06
CA LYS A 225 4.07 3.91 13.49
C LYS A 225 5.35 4.64 13.84
N ARG A 226 6.46 4.32 13.15
CA ARG A 226 7.76 4.98 13.35
C ARG A 226 7.88 6.29 12.57
N LEU A 227 7.27 6.35 11.40
CA LEU A 227 7.45 7.46 10.46
C LEU A 227 6.45 8.59 10.69
N LEU A 228 5.20 8.29 11.04
CA LEU A 228 4.13 9.27 11.22
C LEU A 228 4.35 10.15 12.45
N THR A 229 3.94 11.41 12.34
CA THR A 229 3.88 12.33 13.47
C THR A 229 2.73 11.91 14.40
N PRO A 230 2.69 12.38 15.67
CA PRO A 230 1.58 12.08 16.56
C PRO A 230 0.20 12.42 15.98
N ALA A 231 0.07 13.54 15.26
CA ALA A 231 -1.18 13.96 14.64
C ALA A 231 -1.61 13.03 13.48
N GLU A 232 -0.67 12.60 12.64
CA GLU A 232 -0.95 11.69 11.54
C GLU A 232 -1.24 10.26 12.02
N TRP A 233 -0.56 9.83 13.10
CA TRP A 233 -0.87 8.56 13.75
C TRP A 233 -2.28 8.58 14.34
N ALA A 234 -2.66 9.67 15.02
CA ALA A 234 -4.01 9.85 15.54
C ALA A 234 -5.06 9.85 14.42
N LEU A 235 -4.75 10.42 13.25
CA LEU A 235 -5.63 10.33 12.07
C LEU A 235 -5.80 8.88 11.59
N LEU A 236 -4.73 8.10 11.54
CA LEU A 236 -4.80 6.67 11.18
C LEU A 236 -5.62 5.87 12.21
N GLU A 237 -5.46 6.17 13.50
CA GLU A 237 -6.26 5.58 14.58
C GLU A 237 -7.73 5.95 14.48
N GLN A 238 -8.04 7.21 14.14
CA GLN A 238 -9.41 7.67 13.91
C GLN A 238 -10.04 6.94 12.71
N PHE A 239 -9.31 6.82 11.61
CA PHE A 239 -9.74 6.05 10.44
C PHE A 239 -10.01 4.59 10.82
N ALA A 240 -9.07 3.94 11.50
CA ALA A 240 -9.24 2.55 11.93
C ALA A 240 -10.38 2.38 12.94
N GLY A 241 -10.60 3.36 13.82
CA GLY A 241 -11.68 3.36 14.80
C GLY A 241 -13.07 3.52 14.19
N GLY A 242 -13.18 4.26 13.07
CA GLY A 242 -14.42 4.42 12.30
C GLY A 242 -14.65 3.36 11.21
N ALA A 243 -13.63 2.56 10.88
CA ALA A 243 -13.73 1.52 9.86
C ALA A 243 -14.22 0.18 10.42
N PHE A 244 -14.86 -0.63 9.57
CA PHE A 244 -15.05 -2.05 9.84
C PHE A 244 -13.71 -2.77 9.79
N LYS A 245 -13.28 -3.39 10.89
CA LYS A 245 -11.94 -3.97 11.02
C LYS A 245 -11.99 -5.48 10.85
N ILE A 246 -11.16 -5.99 9.93
CA ILE A 246 -10.95 -7.41 9.72
C ILE A 246 -9.52 -7.74 10.14
N TYR A 247 -9.35 -8.68 11.08
CA TYR A 247 -8.05 -9.24 11.41
C TYR A 247 -7.90 -10.60 10.73
N LEU A 248 -7.12 -10.66 9.66
CA LEU A 248 -6.89 -11.89 8.92
C LEU A 248 -5.61 -12.59 9.42
N LEU A 249 -5.83 -13.73 10.04
CA LEU A 249 -4.84 -14.65 10.57
C LEU A 249 -4.60 -15.80 9.59
N ARG A 250 -3.40 -16.38 9.65
CA ARG A 250 -3.10 -17.65 9.01
C ARG A 250 -2.40 -18.52 10.04
N ARG A 251 -3.06 -19.58 10.50
CA ARG A 251 -2.59 -20.39 11.63
C ARG A 251 -1.41 -21.26 11.24
N ASN A 252 -1.42 -21.82 10.02
CA ASN A 252 -0.31 -22.65 9.56
C ASN A 252 0.87 -21.79 9.11
N LYS A 253 1.79 -21.52 10.04
CA LYS A 253 2.94 -20.63 9.83
C LYS A 253 4.01 -21.23 8.94
N LEU A 254 4.16 -22.56 8.95
CA LEU A 254 5.04 -23.25 7.99
C LEU A 254 4.58 -23.00 6.56
N MET A 255 3.29 -23.20 6.27
CA MET A 255 2.76 -22.98 4.92
C MET A 255 2.77 -21.50 4.52
N GLN A 256 2.64 -20.58 5.49
CA GLN A 256 2.82 -19.15 5.26
C GLN A 256 4.29 -18.80 4.95
N ALA A 257 5.23 -19.36 5.71
CA ALA A 257 6.67 -19.17 5.54
C ALA A 257 7.15 -19.70 4.19
N LEU A 258 6.77 -20.92 3.81
CA LEU A 258 7.06 -21.48 2.49
C LEU A 258 6.52 -20.59 1.35
N SER A 259 5.29 -20.07 1.50
CA SER A 259 4.71 -19.15 0.53
C SER A 259 5.50 -17.83 0.42
N ARG A 260 6.07 -17.36 1.54
CA ARG A 260 6.88 -16.14 1.59
C ARG A 260 8.28 -16.37 1.03
N ASP A 261 8.93 -17.47 1.40
CA ASP A 261 10.26 -17.88 0.91
C ASP A 261 10.26 -18.08 -0.60
N ARG A 262 9.24 -18.77 -1.12
CA ARG A 262 9.05 -18.93 -2.56
C ARG A 262 8.85 -17.60 -3.28
N ALA A 263 8.02 -16.72 -2.73
CA ALA A 263 7.77 -15.41 -3.35
C ALA A 263 9.05 -14.56 -3.40
N LYS A 264 9.89 -14.60 -2.35
CA LYS A 264 11.20 -13.95 -2.33
C LYS A 264 12.16 -14.57 -3.35
N SER A 265 12.20 -15.89 -3.44
CA SER A 265 13.12 -16.61 -4.35
C SER A 265 12.77 -16.40 -5.82
N THR A 266 11.48 -16.38 -6.14
CA THR A 266 10.98 -16.29 -7.52
C THR A 266 10.68 -14.87 -7.99
N GLN A 267 10.67 -13.90 -7.07
CA GLN A 267 10.18 -12.52 -7.29
C GLN A 267 8.73 -12.46 -7.81
N HIS A 268 7.97 -13.55 -7.64
CA HIS A 268 6.59 -13.67 -8.08
C HIS A 268 5.66 -13.81 -6.87
N TYR A 269 4.88 -12.76 -6.64
CA TYR A 269 4.02 -12.65 -5.46
C TYR A 269 2.58 -13.12 -5.74
N HIS A 270 2.14 -13.13 -7.00
CA HIS A 270 0.76 -13.46 -7.36
C HIS A 270 0.67 -14.12 -8.75
N LEU A 271 -0.18 -15.13 -8.88
CA LEU A 271 -0.59 -15.70 -10.16
C LEU A 271 -1.87 -15.00 -10.62
N PHE A 272 -1.78 -14.09 -11.59
CA PHE A 272 -2.95 -13.32 -12.06
C PHE A 272 -3.47 -13.74 -13.45
N SER A 273 -2.77 -14.59 -14.20
CA SER A 273 -3.23 -15.04 -15.53
C SER A 273 -2.62 -16.36 -15.96
N GLU A 274 -3.33 -17.12 -16.79
CA GLU A 274 -2.86 -18.39 -17.34
C GLU A 274 -1.58 -18.24 -18.17
N GLY A 275 -1.44 -17.16 -18.95
CA GLY A 275 -0.23 -16.88 -19.73
C GLY A 275 1.03 -16.61 -18.92
N ARG A 276 0.93 -16.43 -17.60
CA ARG A 276 2.09 -16.32 -16.70
C ARG A 276 2.41 -17.64 -15.98
N ARG A 277 1.64 -18.71 -16.19
CA ARG A 277 1.87 -19.99 -15.51
C ARG A 277 3.17 -20.65 -15.96
N GLU A 278 3.52 -20.57 -17.25
CA GLU A 278 4.76 -21.17 -17.77
C GLU A 278 6.00 -20.46 -17.22
N GLU A 279 6.07 -19.13 -17.31
CA GLU A 279 7.16 -18.33 -16.73
C GLU A 279 7.30 -18.56 -15.22
N TYR A 280 6.16 -18.72 -14.53
CA TYR A 280 6.14 -19.03 -13.11
C TYR A 280 6.62 -20.45 -12.82
N ALA A 281 6.26 -21.43 -13.65
CA ALA A 281 6.69 -22.82 -13.50
C ALA A 281 8.21 -22.92 -13.56
N ASP A 282 8.84 -22.30 -14.57
CA ASP A 282 10.30 -22.30 -14.74
C ASP A 282 11.01 -21.67 -13.54
N LYS A 283 10.59 -20.48 -13.12
CA LYS A 283 11.17 -19.80 -11.95
C LYS A 283 10.93 -20.58 -10.66
N SER A 284 9.79 -21.25 -10.55
CA SER A 284 9.48 -22.07 -9.39
C SER A 284 10.33 -23.34 -9.31
N GLN A 285 10.89 -23.83 -10.42
CA GLN A 285 11.85 -24.93 -10.37
C GLN A 285 13.14 -24.52 -9.67
N ALA A 286 13.55 -23.26 -9.80
CA ALA A 286 14.75 -22.72 -9.13
C ALA A 286 14.59 -22.51 -7.60
N TRP A 287 13.37 -22.58 -7.06
CA TRP A 287 13.15 -22.50 -5.62
C TRP A 287 13.71 -23.75 -4.91
N THR A 288 14.71 -23.57 -4.04
CA THR A 288 15.39 -24.67 -3.33
C THR A 288 15.01 -24.71 -1.86
N TYR A 289 14.94 -25.92 -1.31
CA TYR A 289 14.69 -26.14 0.10
C TYR A 289 15.88 -25.73 0.96
N ASP A 290 15.60 -25.05 2.07
CA ASP A 290 16.59 -24.60 3.06
C ASP A 290 15.93 -24.51 4.44
N PHE A 291 16.27 -25.44 5.32
CA PHE A 291 15.66 -25.56 6.65
C PHE A 291 15.88 -24.30 7.52
N ALA A 292 17.10 -23.75 7.51
CA ALA A 292 17.45 -22.61 8.35
C ALA A 292 16.67 -21.37 7.88
N ARG A 293 16.68 -21.10 6.58
CA ARG A 293 15.97 -19.97 5.98
C ARG A 293 14.46 -20.05 6.21
N ILE A 294 13.85 -21.23 6.05
CA ILE A 294 12.41 -21.41 6.30
C ILE A 294 12.09 -21.23 7.80
N SER A 295 12.95 -21.72 8.70
CA SER A 295 12.80 -21.53 10.14
C SER A 295 12.81 -20.05 10.52
N GLU A 296 13.75 -19.27 9.96
CA GLU A 296 13.80 -17.81 10.15
C GLU A 296 12.53 -17.11 9.68
N GLU A 297 11.94 -17.54 8.56
CA GLU A 297 10.68 -16.98 8.06
C GLU A 297 9.50 -17.27 8.99
N ILE A 298 9.44 -18.47 9.59
CA ILE A 298 8.43 -18.83 10.58
C ILE A 298 8.53 -17.90 11.80
N VAL A 299 9.73 -17.77 12.38
CA VAL A 299 9.98 -16.88 13.52
C VAL A 299 9.61 -15.44 13.19
N ARG A 300 10.04 -14.96 12.02
CA ARG A 300 9.74 -13.61 11.53
C ARG A 300 8.23 -13.37 11.43
N LEU A 301 7.47 -14.34 10.93
CA LEU A 301 6.01 -14.23 10.80
C LEU A 301 5.32 -14.20 12.17
N GLY A 302 5.76 -15.00 13.15
CA GLY A 302 5.25 -14.93 14.52
C GLY A 302 5.51 -13.56 15.17
N ASN A 303 6.73 -13.03 15.02
CA ASN A 303 7.08 -11.70 15.51
C ASN A 303 6.27 -10.59 14.83
N GLU A 304 6.07 -10.68 13.51
CA GLU A 304 5.24 -9.72 12.75
C GLU A 304 3.76 -9.79 13.17
N GLU A 305 3.24 -10.97 13.51
CA GLU A 305 1.88 -11.15 14.00
C GLU A 305 1.71 -10.59 15.42
N GLN A 306 2.64 -10.87 16.33
CA GLN A 306 2.62 -10.30 17.68
C GLN A 306 2.70 -8.77 17.64
N GLN A 307 3.59 -8.21 16.82
CA GLN A 307 3.70 -6.75 16.66
C GLN A 307 2.40 -6.13 16.13
N LEU A 308 1.74 -6.81 15.19
CA LEU A 308 0.44 -6.37 14.66
C LEU A 308 -0.61 -6.39 15.77
N PHE A 309 -0.68 -7.47 16.54
CA PHE A 309 -1.58 -7.59 17.69
C PHE A 309 -1.35 -6.50 18.75
N ASP A 310 -0.10 -6.20 19.10
CA ASP A 310 0.25 -5.17 20.08
C ASP A 310 -0.21 -3.78 19.61
N ILE A 311 -0.04 -3.46 18.32
CA ILE A 311 -0.52 -2.19 17.75
C ILE A 311 -2.05 -2.14 17.77
N MET A 312 -2.71 -3.21 17.34
CA MET A 312 -4.18 -3.30 17.29
C MET A 312 -4.83 -3.21 18.67
N SER A 313 -4.19 -3.79 19.69
CA SER A 313 -4.69 -3.78 21.07
C SER A 313 -4.62 -2.39 21.71
N ALA A 314 -3.76 -1.52 21.20
CA ALA A 314 -3.64 -0.13 21.63
C ALA A 314 -4.64 0.81 20.92
N TRP A 315 -5.22 0.39 19.79
CA TRP A 315 -6.21 1.20 19.06
C TRP A 315 -7.52 1.34 19.84
N PRO A 316 -8.27 2.44 19.63
CA PRO A 316 -9.57 2.62 20.26
C PRO A 316 -10.49 1.41 20.05
N LYS A 317 -11.06 0.93 21.16
CA LYS A 317 -11.99 -0.22 21.22
C LYS A 317 -13.38 0.11 20.65
N GLY A 318 -13.46 0.64 19.42
CA GLY A 318 -14.72 0.87 18.71
C GLY A 318 -15.48 -0.44 18.42
N ALA A 319 -16.18 -0.53 17.28
CA ALA A 319 -16.62 -1.83 16.77
C ALA A 319 -15.37 -2.74 16.72
N GLY A 320 -15.40 -3.92 17.36
CA GLY A 320 -14.20 -4.74 17.52
C GLY A 320 -13.67 -5.33 16.21
N TYR A 321 -12.96 -6.44 16.27
CA TYR A 321 -12.36 -7.04 15.08
C TYR A 321 -13.16 -8.26 14.62
N LEU A 322 -13.50 -8.32 13.33
CA LEU A 322 -13.85 -9.59 12.70
C LEU A 322 -12.55 -10.39 12.52
N VAL A 323 -12.32 -11.36 13.41
CA VAL A 323 -11.17 -12.25 13.33
C VAL A 323 -11.47 -13.35 12.31
N VAL A 324 -10.60 -13.49 11.31
CA VAL A 324 -10.75 -14.46 10.22
C VAL A 324 -9.54 -15.36 10.20
N ASP A 325 -9.78 -16.68 10.29
CA ASP A 325 -8.76 -17.69 10.09
C ASP A 325 -8.71 -18.10 8.60
N TYR A 326 -7.55 -17.93 7.97
CA TYR A 326 -7.36 -18.26 6.56
C TYR A 326 -7.75 -19.70 6.22
N GLU A 327 -7.42 -20.64 7.09
CA GLU A 327 -7.71 -22.07 6.91
C GLU A 327 -9.21 -22.40 6.97
N GLN A 328 -10.02 -21.55 7.62
CA GLN A 328 -11.46 -21.72 7.82
C GLN A 328 -12.28 -20.63 7.11
N MET A 329 -11.65 -19.90 6.19
CA MET A 329 -12.24 -18.72 5.57
C MET A 329 -13.47 -19.09 4.73
N ASP A 330 -14.64 -18.63 5.16
CA ASP A 330 -15.85 -18.57 4.35
C ASP A 330 -16.03 -17.15 3.80
N ALA A 331 -15.66 -16.95 2.54
CA ALA A 331 -15.71 -15.64 1.89
C ALA A 331 -17.15 -15.08 1.77
N ASP A 332 -18.17 -15.95 1.64
CA ASP A 332 -19.57 -15.52 1.53
C ASP A 332 -20.09 -15.05 2.89
N ALA A 333 -19.77 -15.77 3.97
CA ALA A 333 -20.07 -15.34 5.33
C ALA A 333 -19.37 -14.03 5.68
N ILE A 334 -18.06 -13.93 5.40
CA ILE A 334 -17.29 -12.71 5.69
C ILE A 334 -17.84 -11.50 4.91
N ALA A 335 -18.13 -11.67 3.62
CA ALA A 335 -18.71 -10.59 2.82
C ALA A 335 -20.07 -10.14 3.38
N SER A 336 -20.93 -11.08 3.77
CA SER A 336 -22.22 -10.77 4.38
C SER A 336 -22.07 -9.97 5.67
N THR A 337 -21.16 -10.38 6.56
CA THR A 337 -20.87 -9.68 7.81
C THR A 337 -20.32 -8.27 7.57
N VAL A 338 -19.38 -8.11 6.62
CA VAL A 338 -18.82 -6.80 6.27
C VAL A 338 -19.90 -5.90 5.66
N ALA A 339 -20.73 -6.44 4.78
CA ALA A 339 -21.82 -5.68 4.15
C ALA A 339 -22.86 -5.22 5.18
N GLN A 340 -23.22 -6.07 6.14
CA GLN A 340 -24.08 -5.70 7.26
C GLN A 340 -23.44 -4.59 8.12
N GLY A 341 -22.17 -4.75 8.50
CA GLY A 341 -21.45 -3.76 9.31
C GLY A 341 -21.30 -2.40 8.62
N LEU A 342 -21.18 -2.38 7.29
CA LEU A 342 -21.11 -1.16 6.48
C LEU A 342 -22.47 -0.65 5.99
N GLN A 343 -23.56 -1.39 6.25
CA GLN A 343 -24.90 -1.10 5.73
C GLN A 343 -24.92 -0.94 4.21
N VAL A 344 -24.35 -1.91 3.49
CA VAL A 344 -24.34 -1.98 2.03
C VAL A 344 -24.96 -3.28 1.54
N THR A 345 -25.44 -3.27 0.30
CA THR A 345 -25.98 -4.46 -0.35
C THR A 345 -24.89 -5.15 -1.15
N LEU A 346 -24.82 -6.48 -1.05
CA LEU A 346 -23.95 -7.29 -1.90
C LEU A 346 -24.41 -7.17 -3.36
N ALA A 347 -23.45 -7.08 -4.29
CA ALA A 347 -23.76 -7.19 -5.70
C ALA A 347 -24.28 -8.61 -6.01
N ALA A 348 -25.27 -8.70 -6.90
CA ALA A 348 -25.69 -10.00 -7.46
C ALA A 348 -24.52 -10.64 -8.21
N ASP A 349 -24.39 -11.97 -8.08
CA ASP A 349 -23.28 -12.82 -8.56
C ASP A 349 -22.52 -12.23 -9.77
N ILE A 350 -21.40 -11.57 -9.48
CA ILE A 350 -20.41 -11.25 -10.51
C ILE A 350 -19.65 -12.53 -10.79
N GLU A 351 -19.49 -12.87 -12.08
CA GLU A 351 -18.74 -14.04 -12.55
C GLU A 351 -17.44 -14.21 -11.76
N ARG A 352 -17.38 -15.27 -10.95
CA ARG A 352 -16.26 -15.56 -10.06
C ARG A 352 -15.06 -15.89 -10.92
N LYS A 353 -14.06 -15.01 -10.96
CA LYS A 353 -12.77 -15.35 -11.55
C LYS A 353 -12.04 -16.26 -10.57
N ASP A 354 -11.76 -17.49 -10.96
CA ASP A 354 -11.00 -18.44 -10.14
C ASP A 354 -9.75 -17.78 -9.55
N THR A 355 -9.69 -17.77 -8.22
CA THR A 355 -8.50 -17.34 -7.49
C THR A 355 -7.79 -18.60 -7.03
N HIS A 356 -6.81 -19.03 -7.82
CA HIS A 356 -6.08 -20.26 -7.50
C HIS A 356 -5.22 -20.07 -6.25
N ILE A 357 -5.51 -20.85 -5.22
CA ILE A 357 -4.61 -21.03 -4.08
C ILE A 357 -3.39 -21.80 -4.59
N LEU A 358 -2.21 -21.22 -4.43
CA LEU A 358 -0.92 -21.85 -4.73
C LEU A 358 -0.64 -22.98 -3.73
N ARG A 359 -1.24 -24.14 -3.95
CA ARG A 359 -0.90 -25.42 -3.31
C ARG A 359 -0.43 -26.35 -4.42
N ASP A 360 0.88 -26.43 -4.62
CA ASP A 360 1.48 -27.39 -5.55
C ASP A 360 2.31 -28.44 -4.81
N ASP A 361 2.65 -29.50 -5.53
CA ASP A 361 3.34 -30.67 -4.98
C ASP A 361 4.69 -30.29 -4.37
N LYS A 362 5.39 -29.30 -4.93
CA LYS A 362 6.66 -28.81 -4.40
C LYS A 362 6.51 -28.12 -3.04
N THR A 363 5.44 -27.34 -2.83
CA THR A 363 5.16 -26.75 -1.52
C THR A 363 4.87 -27.84 -0.48
N ARG A 364 4.13 -28.90 -0.88
CA ARG A 364 3.85 -30.05 -0.02
C ARG A 364 5.13 -30.80 0.34
N GLU A 365 5.97 -31.10 -0.66
CA GLU A 365 7.28 -31.75 -0.48
C GLU A 365 8.15 -30.98 0.52
N PHE A 366 8.26 -29.65 0.38
CA PHE A 366 9.07 -28.84 1.28
C PHE A 366 8.48 -28.78 2.69
N ALA A 367 7.16 -28.78 2.84
CA ALA A 367 6.51 -28.86 4.15
C ALA A 367 6.80 -30.20 4.84
N GLU A 368 6.63 -31.31 4.13
CA GLU A 368 6.92 -32.66 4.65
C GLU A 368 8.40 -32.79 5.05
N ARG A 369 9.31 -32.32 4.19
CA ARG A 369 10.74 -32.31 4.47
C ARG A 369 11.09 -31.43 5.67
N PHE A 370 10.49 -30.25 5.77
CA PHE A 370 10.69 -29.36 6.93
C PHE A 370 10.26 -30.04 8.23
N VAL A 371 9.10 -30.69 8.24
CA VAL A 371 8.60 -31.39 9.43
C VAL A 371 9.53 -32.55 9.81
N ALA A 372 10.06 -33.29 8.83
CA ALA A 372 11.03 -34.35 9.08
C ALA A 372 12.33 -33.82 9.67
N ASP A 373 12.92 -32.78 9.06
CA ASP A 373 14.15 -32.15 9.53
C ASP A 373 13.96 -31.52 10.92
N TYR A 374 12.83 -30.85 11.15
CA TYR A 374 12.50 -30.27 12.46
C TYR A 374 12.40 -31.36 13.53
N ARG A 375 11.69 -32.47 13.26
CA ARG A 375 11.58 -33.59 14.22
C ARG A 375 12.93 -34.25 14.50
N ALA A 376 13.82 -34.33 13.51
CA ALA A 376 15.15 -34.91 13.67
C ALA A 376 16.09 -34.00 14.49
N ALA A 377 15.96 -32.67 14.33
CA ALA A 377 16.73 -31.69 15.08
C ALA A 377 16.14 -31.41 16.48
N TYR A 378 14.83 -31.57 16.64
CA TYR A 378 14.10 -31.26 17.87
C TYR A 378 14.50 -32.17 19.02
N ARG A 379 14.86 -31.54 20.14
CA ARG A 379 15.17 -32.20 21.41
C ARG A 379 14.29 -31.61 22.49
N ALA A 380 13.42 -32.43 23.09
CA ALA A 380 12.44 -31.97 24.08
C ALA A 380 13.10 -31.27 25.29
N ASP A 381 14.33 -31.66 25.63
CA ASP A 381 15.13 -31.16 26.75
C ASP A 381 16.06 -29.99 26.39
N ASP A 382 16.18 -29.60 25.12
CA ASP A 382 17.05 -28.51 24.66
C ASP A 382 16.25 -27.44 23.91
N SER A 383 15.92 -26.36 24.62
CA SER A 383 15.15 -25.23 24.10
C SER A 383 15.84 -24.48 22.95
N SER A 384 17.15 -24.65 22.76
CA SER A 384 17.86 -24.05 21.61
C SER A 384 17.49 -24.72 20.28
N THR A 385 16.95 -25.94 20.33
CA THR A 385 16.45 -26.67 19.16
C THR A 385 14.99 -26.37 18.84
N HIS A 386 14.30 -25.62 19.71
CA HIS A 386 12.88 -25.31 19.56
C HIS A 386 12.76 -24.09 18.66
N LEU A 387 11.79 -24.12 17.74
CA LEU A 387 11.21 -22.85 17.30
C LEU A 387 10.64 -22.13 18.54
N PRO A 388 10.61 -20.79 18.57
CA PRO A 388 10.20 -20.02 19.76
C PRO A 388 8.95 -20.63 20.43
N HIS A 389 8.89 -20.63 21.76
CA HIS A 389 7.86 -21.34 22.56
C HIS A 389 6.39 -21.02 22.21
N SER A 390 6.16 -20.01 21.37
CA SER A 390 4.87 -19.67 20.80
C SER A 390 4.45 -20.56 19.62
N PHE A 391 5.31 -21.47 19.12
CA PHE A 391 5.00 -22.39 18.03
C PHE A 391 4.84 -23.83 18.53
N PHE A 392 3.80 -24.52 18.06
CA PHE A 392 3.52 -25.92 18.38
C PHE A 392 3.34 -26.71 17.09
N LEU A 393 3.88 -27.93 17.07
CA LEU A 393 3.62 -28.88 16.00
C LEU A 393 2.41 -29.72 16.40
N ASP A 394 1.30 -29.49 15.73
CA ASP A 394 0.07 -30.25 15.90
C ASP A 394 0.25 -31.70 15.45
N ALA A 395 -0.65 -32.59 15.89
CA ALA A 395 -0.58 -34.02 15.58
C ALA A 395 -0.62 -34.32 14.07
N ASP A 396 -1.24 -33.44 13.28
CA ASP A 396 -1.32 -33.50 11.82
C ASP A 396 -0.07 -32.93 11.11
N GLY A 397 0.92 -32.47 11.86
CA GLY A 397 2.13 -31.83 11.34
C GLY A 397 1.98 -30.35 11.01
N THR A 398 0.85 -29.72 11.35
CA THR A 398 0.67 -28.27 11.23
C THR A 398 1.52 -27.56 12.28
N LEU A 399 2.33 -26.58 11.86
CA LEU A 399 3.02 -25.71 12.79
C LEU A 399 2.17 -24.45 13.05
N SER A 400 1.54 -24.42 14.23
CA SER A 400 0.62 -23.37 14.68
C SER A 400 1.33 -22.40 15.62
N PHE A 401 0.95 -21.11 15.57
CA PHE A 401 1.43 -20.08 16.50
C PHE A 401 0.32 -19.70 17.48
N VAL A 402 0.62 -19.74 18.78
CA VAL A 402 -0.29 -19.25 19.82
C VAL A 402 -0.15 -17.73 19.89
N THR A 403 -1.04 -17.03 19.20
CA THR A 403 -1.45 -15.69 19.62
C THR A 403 -2.54 -15.81 20.68
N ALA A 404 -2.85 -14.71 21.38
CA ALA A 404 -4.06 -14.58 22.19
C ALA A 404 -5.18 -13.85 21.39
N PRO A 405 -5.66 -14.37 20.25
CA PRO A 405 -6.61 -13.66 19.39
C PRO A 405 -7.98 -13.48 20.08
N ASP A 406 -8.34 -14.37 21.01
CA ASP A 406 -9.62 -14.37 21.72
C ASP A 406 -9.86 -13.05 22.47
N ALA A 407 -8.80 -12.36 22.91
CA ALA A 407 -8.88 -11.07 23.59
C ALA A 407 -9.37 -9.91 22.69
N LEU A 408 -9.33 -10.07 21.36
CA LEU A 408 -9.77 -9.06 20.38
C LEU A 408 -11.11 -9.40 19.70
N SER A 409 -11.60 -10.62 19.89
CA SER A 409 -12.87 -11.06 19.32
C SER A 409 -14.04 -10.37 20.01
N VAL A 410 -15.08 -10.07 19.24
CA VAL A 410 -16.41 -9.72 19.74
C VAL A 410 -17.33 -10.82 19.26
N ASP A 411 -18.12 -11.39 20.16
CA ASP A 411 -19.22 -12.27 19.77
C ASP A 411 -20.15 -11.46 18.86
N LEU A 412 -20.29 -11.92 17.61
CA LEU A 412 -21.17 -11.32 16.60
C LEU A 412 -22.61 -11.82 16.73
#